data_AF-A0A6N8JJQ3-F1
#
_entry.id   AF-A0A6N8JJQ3-F1
#
_cell.length_a   1.000
_cell.length_b   1.000
_cell.length_c   1.000
_cell.angle_alpha   90.00
_cell.angle_beta   90.00
_cell.angle_gamma   90.00
#
_symmetry.space_group_name_H-M   'P 1'
#
loop_
_entity.id
_entity.type
_entity.pdbx_description
1 polymer ?
#
loop_
_entity_poly.entity_id
_entity_poly.type
_entity_poly.pdbx_seq_one_letter_code
_entity_poly.pdbx_strand_id
1 'polypeptide(L)'
;MSGSTDFTTSLLCHAEEYQSSLDIRKGDVLRLVLIQTPSSYTHNRLLIIAHHLVIDGVSWRILLEDLEALLTGIRNHAVVSLGAKSSSYREWYNALLNYNAQQNQQAYWSAITSQCVPLPIDKPYSGDLFASDYGSCLVKLDTKTTSQLLHDVPAAYHTEINDVLLSALSSAISQTWGIDRVVIGMEGHGRENISSSVDVSRTIGWFTSMYPVLLKNKEDTGSLLKG
;
A
#
# COMPACT_ATOMS: atom_id res chain seq x y z
N MET A 1 -15.14 -26.20 -22.68
CA MET A 1 -14.41 -24.92 -22.50
C MET A 1 -15.19 -23.87 -21.70
N SER A 2 -16.29 -24.23 -21.01
CA SER A 2 -17.12 -23.32 -20.19
C SER A 2 -16.80 -23.34 -18.68
N GLY A 3 -15.98 -24.26 -18.19
CA GLY A 3 -15.78 -24.47 -16.74
C GLY A 3 -14.85 -23.48 -16.03
N SER A 4 -13.92 -22.81 -16.73
CA SER A 4 -12.95 -21.91 -16.08
C SER A 4 -13.55 -20.55 -15.73
N THR A 5 -14.46 -20.04 -16.56
CA THR A 5 -15.15 -18.76 -16.34
C THR A 5 -16.13 -18.87 -15.18
N ASP A 6 -16.83 -20.00 -15.07
CA ASP A 6 -17.79 -20.28 -13.99
C ASP A 6 -17.10 -20.39 -12.62
N PHE A 7 -15.95 -21.10 -12.57
CA PHE A 7 -15.17 -21.19 -11.34
C PHE A 7 -14.61 -19.84 -10.88
N THR A 8 -14.09 -19.03 -11.81
CA THR A 8 -13.52 -17.72 -11.46
C THR A 8 -14.59 -16.76 -10.93
N THR A 9 -15.77 -16.73 -11.54
CA THR A 9 -16.89 -15.91 -11.08
C THR A 9 -17.39 -16.38 -9.71
N SER A 10 -17.55 -17.70 -9.52
CA SER A 10 -17.94 -18.27 -8.22
C SER A 10 -16.91 -17.97 -7.13
N LEU A 11 -15.62 -18.04 -7.45
CA LEU A 11 -14.52 -17.69 -6.55
C LEU A 11 -14.62 -16.23 -6.07
N LEU A 12 -14.88 -15.30 -6.98
CA LEU A 12 -15.03 -13.87 -6.64
C LEU A 12 -16.26 -13.62 -5.76
N CYS A 13 -17.40 -14.24 -6.06
CA CYS A 13 -18.61 -14.12 -5.25
C CYS A 13 -18.38 -14.58 -3.80
N HIS A 14 -17.80 -15.77 -3.61
CA HIS A 14 -17.46 -16.25 -2.27
C HIS A 14 -16.42 -15.37 -1.58
N ALA A 15 -15.45 -14.82 -2.33
CA ALA A 15 -14.47 -13.90 -1.76
C ALA A 15 -15.12 -12.62 -1.23
N GLU A 16 -16.12 -12.07 -1.93
CA GLU A 16 -16.90 -10.91 -1.47
C GLU A 16 -17.75 -11.24 -0.23
N GLU A 17 -18.39 -12.40 -0.19
CA GLU A 17 -19.12 -12.88 0.99
C GLU A 17 -18.20 -12.99 2.21
N TYR A 18 -17.01 -13.57 2.04
CA TYR A 18 -16.06 -13.67 3.15
C TYR A 18 -15.46 -12.33 3.56
N GLN A 19 -15.23 -11.40 2.62
CA GLN A 19 -14.78 -10.04 2.95
C GLN A 19 -15.82 -9.27 3.75
N SER A 20 -17.10 -9.34 3.36
CA SER A 20 -18.19 -8.68 4.07
C SER A 20 -18.54 -9.31 5.43
N SER A 21 -18.01 -10.50 5.72
CA SER A 21 -18.28 -11.23 6.97
C SER A 21 -17.37 -10.88 8.15
N LEU A 22 -16.41 -9.96 7.99
CA LEU A 22 -15.57 -9.48 9.09
C LEU A 22 -16.39 -8.64 10.09
N ASP A 23 -16.12 -8.79 11.38
CA ASP A 23 -16.78 -8.04 12.46
C ASP A 23 -15.77 -7.61 13.51
N ILE A 24 -15.32 -6.36 13.42
CA ILE A 24 -14.32 -5.78 14.33
C ILE A 24 -14.79 -5.75 15.79
N ARG A 25 -16.10 -5.75 16.05
CA ARG A 25 -16.65 -5.71 17.42
C ARG A 25 -16.57 -7.09 18.08
N LYS A 26 -16.59 -8.16 17.30
CA LYS A 26 -16.42 -9.54 17.76
C LYS A 26 -14.97 -10.00 17.73
N GLY A 27 -14.10 -9.26 17.04
CA GLY A 27 -12.70 -9.62 16.83
C GLY A 27 -12.47 -10.47 15.57
N ASP A 28 -13.47 -10.60 14.70
CA ASP A 28 -13.37 -11.31 13.43
C ASP A 28 -12.63 -10.43 12.39
N VAL A 29 -11.32 -10.27 12.59
CA VAL A 29 -10.46 -9.37 11.80
C VAL A 29 -9.50 -10.08 10.85
N LEU A 30 -9.45 -11.42 10.89
CA LEU A 30 -8.65 -12.26 10.00
C LEU A 30 -9.46 -13.51 9.65
N ARG A 31 -9.46 -13.87 8.37
CA ARG A 31 -10.11 -15.07 7.86
C ARG A 31 -9.21 -15.77 6.85
N LEU A 32 -9.08 -17.08 6.99
CA LEU A 32 -8.38 -17.93 6.04
C LEU A 32 -9.38 -18.93 5.46
N VAL A 33 -9.44 -19.02 4.14
CA VAL A 33 -10.35 -19.92 3.42
C VAL A 33 -9.54 -20.76 2.45
N LEU A 34 -9.47 -22.07 2.70
CA LEU A 34 -8.91 -23.02 1.76
C LEU A 34 -9.96 -23.40 0.73
N ILE A 35 -9.73 -23.01 -0.51
CA ILE A 35 -10.60 -23.30 -1.64
C ILE A 35 -10.04 -24.50 -2.37
N GLN A 36 -10.79 -25.59 -2.31
CA GLN A 36 -10.49 -26.80 -3.06
C GLN A 36 -10.84 -26.56 -4.53
N THR A 37 -9.82 -26.56 -5.38
CA THR A 37 -10.01 -26.28 -6.80
C THR A 37 -10.45 -27.53 -7.55
N PRO A 38 -11.20 -27.40 -8.66
CA PRO A 38 -11.50 -28.53 -9.54
C PRO A 38 -10.23 -29.23 -10.04
N SER A 39 -10.35 -30.50 -10.45
CA SER A 39 -9.23 -31.31 -10.95
C SER A 39 -8.50 -30.73 -12.17
N SER A 40 -9.08 -29.74 -12.84
CA SER A 40 -8.43 -28.97 -13.92
C SER A 40 -7.31 -28.04 -13.43
N TYR A 41 -7.24 -27.76 -12.12
CA TYR A 41 -6.18 -26.96 -11.51
C TYR A 41 -5.20 -27.87 -10.77
N THR A 42 -3.92 -27.53 -10.85
CA THR A 42 -2.83 -28.31 -10.22
C THR A 42 -2.73 -28.12 -8.71
N HIS A 43 -3.29 -27.03 -8.17
CA HIS A 43 -3.19 -26.65 -6.77
C HIS A 43 -4.48 -26.00 -6.30
N ASN A 44 -4.82 -26.23 -5.03
CA ASN A 44 -5.85 -25.48 -4.31
C ASN A 44 -5.49 -23.97 -4.20
N ARG A 45 -6.42 -23.16 -3.70
CA ARG A 45 -6.19 -21.73 -3.43
C ARG A 45 -6.40 -21.44 -1.95
N LEU A 46 -5.55 -20.61 -1.36
CA LEU A 46 -5.74 -20.10 -0.01
C LEU A 46 -6.08 -18.61 -0.10
N LEU A 47 -7.30 -18.25 0.30
CA LEU A 47 -7.73 -16.86 0.42
C LEU A 47 -7.45 -16.40 1.86
N ILE A 48 -6.68 -15.33 2.00
CA ILE A 48 -6.40 -14.68 3.29
C ILE A 48 -7.02 -13.30 3.24
N ILE A 49 -7.91 -13.02 4.18
CA ILE A 49 -8.62 -11.74 4.31
C ILE A 49 -8.28 -11.19 5.69
N ALA A 50 -7.79 -9.96 5.75
CA ALA A 50 -7.53 -9.27 7.01
C ALA A 50 -8.17 -7.88 6.97
N HIS A 51 -8.81 -7.49 8.06
CA HIS A 51 -9.34 -6.13 8.22
C HIS A 51 -8.18 -5.14 8.21
N HIS A 52 -8.30 -4.03 7.49
CA HIS A 52 -7.17 -3.10 7.30
C HIS A 52 -6.65 -2.50 8.62
N LEU A 53 -7.47 -2.47 9.68
CA LEU A 53 -7.04 -2.07 11.03
C LEU A 53 -5.88 -2.90 11.62
N VAL A 54 -5.66 -4.13 11.14
CA VAL A 54 -4.64 -5.04 11.70
C VAL A 54 -3.53 -5.39 10.70
N ILE A 55 -3.54 -4.81 9.51
CA ILE A 55 -2.60 -5.18 8.45
C ILE A 55 -2.26 -3.98 7.53
N ASP A 56 -1.06 -3.99 6.99
CA ASP A 56 -0.58 -3.07 5.95
C ASP A 56 0.27 -3.84 4.91
N GLY A 57 0.78 -3.14 3.89
CA GLY A 57 1.59 -3.74 2.83
C GLY A 57 2.85 -4.47 3.34
N VAL A 58 3.53 -3.91 4.35
CA VAL A 58 4.72 -4.54 4.95
C VAL A 58 4.33 -5.78 5.76
N SER A 59 3.21 -5.73 6.47
CA SER A 59 2.67 -6.85 7.25
C SER A 59 2.31 -8.04 6.38
N TRP A 60 1.79 -7.82 5.17
CA TRP A 60 1.55 -8.89 4.20
C TRP A 60 2.83 -9.63 3.83
N ARG A 61 3.93 -8.90 3.59
CA ARG A 61 5.23 -9.53 3.32
C ARG A 61 5.70 -10.38 4.49
N ILE A 62 5.63 -9.88 5.72
CA ILE A 62 6.00 -10.63 6.94
C ILE A 62 5.15 -11.91 7.06
N LEU A 63 3.83 -11.78 6.93
CA LEU A 63 2.90 -12.90 7.05
C LEU A 63 3.16 -13.99 6.00
N LEU A 64 3.41 -13.60 4.75
CA LEU A 64 3.66 -14.53 3.65
C LEU A 64 5.04 -15.20 3.77
N GLU A 65 6.08 -14.45 4.16
CA GLU A 65 7.41 -15.01 4.47
C GLU A 65 7.33 -16.07 5.58
N ASP A 66 6.64 -15.77 6.68
CA ASP A 66 6.48 -16.71 7.81
C ASP A 66 5.66 -17.94 7.41
N LEU A 67 4.59 -17.74 6.64
CA LEU A 67 3.75 -18.83 6.14
C LEU A 67 4.54 -19.76 5.22
N GLU A 68 5.33 -19.22 4.28
CA GLU A 68 6.16 -20.01 3.38
C GLU A 68 7.23 -20.82 4.15
N ALA A 69 7.89 -20.19 5.13
CA ALA A 69 8.89 -20.85 5.97
C ALA A 69 8.28 -22.03 6.74
N LEU A 70 7.11 -21.83 7.37
CA LEU A 70 6.40 -22.88 8.11
C LEU A 70 5.95 -24.02 7.19
N LEU A 71 5.35 -23.73 6.04
CA LEU A 71 4.88 -24.75 5.09
C LEU A 71 6.05 -25.58 4.54
N THR A 72 7.17 -24.93 4.23
CA THR A 72 8.39 -25.61 3.77
C THR A 72 8.97 -26.51 4.86
N GLY A 73 9.00 -26.03 6.10
CA GLY A 73 9.40 -26.81 7.27
C GLY A 73 8.58 -28.08 7.43
N ILE A 74 7.25 -27.94 7.43
CA ILE A 74 6.30 -29.05 7.55
C ILE A 74 6.54 -30.08 6.44
N ARG A 75 6.67 -29.63 5.18
CA ARG A 75 6.92 -30.51 4.02
C ARG A 75 8.23 -31.30 4.17
N ASN A 76 9.25 -30.70 4.76
CA ASN A 76 10.56 -31.31 4.95
C ASN A 76 10.71 -32.02 6.30
N HIS A 77 9.64 -32.14 7.08
CA HIS A 77 9.65 -32.67 8.45
C HIS A 77 10.69 -31.99 9.37
N ALA A 78 10.93 -30.70 9.14
CA ALA A 78 11.87 -29.88 9.89
C ALA A 78 11.14 -28.97 10.88
N VAL A 79 11.74 -28.76 12.05
CA VAL A 79 11.29 -27.75 13.01
C VAL A 79 11.77 -26.38 12.52
N VAL A 80 10.84 -25.47 12.22
CA VAL A 80 11.14 -24.10 11.79
C VAL A 80 10.90 -23.14 12.94
N SER A 81 11.92 -22.36 13.28
CA SER A 81 11.83 -21.23 14.21
C SER A 81 11.70 -19.94 13.42
N LEU A 82 10.70 -19.12 13.74
CA LEU A 82 10.50 -17.79 13.15
C LEU A 82 11.35 -16.69 13.83
N GLY A 83 12.20 -17.09 14.78
CA GLY A 83 13.02 -16.16 15.56
C GLY A 83 12.26 -15.47 16.70
N ALA A 84 12.91 -14.47 17.29
CA ALA A 84 12.30 -13.66 18.35
C ALA A 84 11.30 -12.66 17.75
N LYS A 85 10.25 -12.35 18.51
CA LYS A 85 9.33 -11.27 18.14
C LYS A 85 10.05 -9.93 18.21
N SER A 86 9.77 -9.06 17.24
CA SER A 86 10.07 -7.63 17.36
C SER A 86 9.14 -6.97 18.39
N SER A 87 9.25 -5.66 18.58
CA SER A 87 8.32 -4.93 19.46
C SER A 87 6.87 -5.12 19.04
N SER A 88 5.96 -5.13 19.99
CA SER A 88 4.52 -5.23 19.75
C SER A 88 3.94 -3.91 19.23
N TYR A 89 2.80 -4.00 18.54
CA TYR A 89 2.03 -2.81 18.12
C TYR A 89 1.69 -1.90 19.32
N ARG A 90 1.46 -2.48 20.50
CA ARG A 90 1.21 -1.74 21.75
C ARG A 90 2.45 -0.95 22.20
N GLU A 91 3.63 -1.55 22.15
CA GLU A 91 4.87 -0.86 22.50
C GLU A 91 5.17 0.28 21.52
N TRP A 92 4.95 0.04 20.22
CA TRP A 92 5.04 1.10 19.20
C TRP A 92 4.06 2.24 19.46
N TYR A 93 2.79 1.94 19.72
CA TYR A 93 1.78 2.96 20.02
C TYR A 93 2.15 3.79 21.24
N ASN A 94 2.64 3.15 22.31
CA ASN A 94 3.11 3.86 23.50
C ASN A 94 4.34 4.73 23.21
N ALA A 95 5.27 4.27 22.38
CA ALA A 95 6.39 5.10 21.95
C ALA A 95 5.92 6.29 21.10
N LEU A 96 4.93 6.10 20.23
CA LEU A 96 4.33 7.14 19.42
C LEU A 96 3.66 8.24 20.27
N LEU A 97 2.97 7.87 21.35
CA LEU A 97 2.38 8.86 22.29
C LEU A 97 3.45 9.74 22.96
N ASN A 98 4.65 9.19 23.16
CA ASN A 98 5.79 9.92 23.73
C ASN A 98 6.69 10.54 22.65
N TYR A 99 6.40 10.29 21.37
CA TYR A 99 7.17 10.83 20.26
C TYR A 99 6.87 12.31 20.11
N ASN A 100 7.74 13.12 20.71
CA ASN A 100 7.73 14.56 20.50
C ASN A 100 8.49 14.85 19.21
N ALA A 101 7.79 14.75 18.07
CA ALA A 101 8.30 15.25 16.80
C ALA A 101 8.76 16.70 17.05
N GLN A 102 10.05 16.97 16.82
CA GLN A 102 10.67 18.27 17.10
C GLN A 102 9.69 19.41 16.82
N GLN A 103 9.30 20.14 17.88
CA GLN A 103 8.30 21.19 17.79
C GLN A 103 8.73 22.30 16.84
N ASN A 104 8.42 22.17 15.54
CA ASN A 104 8.26 23.28 14.60
C ASN A 104 7.77 22.91 13.18
N GLN A 105 7.15 21.75 12.96
CA GLN A 105 6.71 21.38 11.61
C GLN A 105 5.37 22.02 11.19
N GLN A 106 4.64 22.66 12.11
CA GLN A 106 3.34 23.26 11.82
C GLN A 106 3.40 24.28 10.68
N ALA A 107 4.42 25.14 10.68
CA ALA A 107 4.59 26.15 9.63
C ALA A 107 4.81 25.50 8.24
N TYR A 108 5.62 24.44 8.19
CA TYR A 108 5.87 23.66 6.98
C TYR A 108 4.57 23.04 6.45
N TRP A 109 3.85 22.31 7.30
CA TRP A 109 2.60 21.65 6.91
C TRP A 109 1.52 22.66 6.50
N SER A 110 1.41 23.77 7.23
CA SER A 110 0.45 24.85 6.91
C SER A 110 0.69 25.45 5.53
N ALA A 111 1.97 25.66 5.17
CA ALA A 111 2.36 26.18 3.85
C ALA A 111 2.03 25.22 2.69
N ILE A 112 2.04 23.92 2.93
CA ILE A 112 1.63 22.91 1.93
C ILE A 112 0.11 22.88 1.82
N THR A 113 -0.60 22.73 2.94
CA THR A 113 -2.07 22.57 2.93
C THR A 113 -2.79 23.81 2.42
N SER A 114 -2.22 25.01 2.60
CA SER A 114 -2.81 26.25 2.08
C SER A 114 -2.79 26.33 0.55
N GLN A 115 -2.04 25.45 -0.14
CA GLN A 115 -1.96 25.39 -1.59
C GLN A 115 -2.87 24.30 -2.19
N CYS A 116 -3.67 23.62 -1.37
CA CYS A 116 -4.62 22.63 -1.86
C CYS A 116 -5.76 23.30 -2.62
N VAL A 117 -5.92 22.94 -3.90
CA VAL A 117 -7.00 23.43 -4.78
C VAL A 117 -7.69 22.20 -5.39
N PRO A 118 -9.04 22.17 -5.45
CA PRO A 118 -9.76 21.09 -6.11
C PRO A 118 -9.34 20.94 -7.58
N LEU A 119 -9.17 19.69 -8.02
CA LEU A 119 -8.96 19.40 -9.44
C LEU A 119 -10.27 19.59 -10.23
N PRO A 120 -10.18 19.89 -11.55
CA PRO A 120 -11.35 19.97 -12.42
C PRO A 120 -12.12 18.64 -12.42
N ILE A 121 -13.45 18.73 -12.39
CA ILE A 121 -14.35 17.57 -12.45
C ILE A 121 -15.28 17.71 -13.65
N ASP A 122 -15.55 16.60 -14.34
CA ASP A 122 -16.45 16.58 -15.51
C ASP A 122 -17.91 16.81 -15.11
N LYS A 123 -18.30 16.35 -13.91
CA LYS A 123 -19.67 16.41 -13.40
C LYS A 123 -19.66 16.90 -11.95
N PRO A 124 -20.25 18.06 -11.65
CA PRO A 124 -20.47 18.49 -10.28
C PRO A 124 -21.29 17.46 -9.50
N TYR A 125 -20.83 17.08 -8.32
CA TYR A 125 -21.50 16.14 -7.43
C TYR A 125 -21.29 16.57 -5.97
N SER A 126 -22.35 16.46 -5.16
CA SER A 126 -22.34 16.91 -3.76
C SER A 126 -23.00 15.89 -2.81
N GLY A 127 -23.19 14.65 -3.26
CA GLY A 127 -23.71 13.56 -2.43
C GLY A 127 -22.58 12.74 -1.80
N ASP A 128 -22.96 11.70 -1.07
CA ASP A 128 -22.02 10.70 -0.57
C ASP A 128 -21.49 9.84 -1.73
N LEU A 129 -20.22 9.43 -1.63
CA LEU A 129 -19.61 8.48 -2.55
C LEU A 129 -19.54 7.12 -1.86
N PHE A 130 -19.98 6.09 -2.56
CA PHE A 130 -19.90 4.69 -2.12
C PHE A 130 -18.85 3.94 -2.93
N ALA A 131 -18.43 2.76 -2.43
CA ALA A 131 -17.49 1.90 -3.15
C ALA A 131 -17.94 1.57 -4.58
N SER A 132 -19.26 1.52 -4.82
CA SER A 132 -19.86 1.29 -6.14
C SER A 132 -19.67 2.45 -7.14
N ASP A 133 -19.33 3.64 -6.66
CA ASP A 133 -19.17 4.84 -7.51
C ASP A 133 -17.74 4.97 -8.05
N TYR A 134 -16.81 4.12 -7.58
CA TYR A 134 -15.42 4.12 -8.03
C TYR A 134 -15.25 3.28 -9.30
N GLY A 135 -14.56 3.86 -10.29
CA GLY A 135 -14.04 3.15 -11.45
C GLY A 135 -12.51 3.04 -11.39
N SER A 136 -11.95 2.02 -12.03
CA SER A 136 -10.49 1.84 -12.13
C SER A 136 -10.02 1.81 -13.59
N CYS A 137 -8.98 2.56 -13.90
CA CYS A 137 -8.23 2.44 -15.15
C CYS A 137 -6.83 1.88 -14.85
N LEU A 138 -6.45 0.79 -15.51
CA LEU A 138 -5.17 0.12 -15.27
C LEU A 138 -4.29 0.22 -16.51
N VAL A 139 -3.10 0.81 -16.35
CA VAL A 139 -2.04 0.81 -17.35
C VAL A 139 -0.88 -0.03 -16.81
N LYS A 140 -0.28 -0.87 -17.67
CA LYS A 140 0.86 -1.71 -17.33
C LYS A 140 2.04 -1.39 -18.24
N LEU A 141 3.20 -1.20 -17.64
CA LEU A 141 4.46 -1.13 -18.37
C LEU A 141 4.95 -2.55 -18.67
N ASP A 142 5.65 -2.73 -19.79
CA ASP A 142 6.28 -4.01 -20.08
C ASP A 142 7.47 -4.27 -19.14
N THR A 143 7.95 -5.52 -19.13
CA THR A 143 9.04 -5.96 -18.26
C THR A 143 10.32 -5.17 -18.47
N LYS A 144 10.64 -4.78 -19.72
CA LYS A 144 11.85 -4.04 -20.04
C LYS A 144 11.77 -2.63 -19.47
N THR A 145 10.69 -1.91 -19.74
CA THR A 145 10.49 -0.55 -19.19
C THR A 145 10.44 -0.57 -17.67
N THR A 146 9.78 -1.57 -17.08
CA THR A 146 9.71 -1.73 -15.61
C THR A 146 11.11 -1.94 -15.01
N SER A 147 11.95 -2.76 -15.64
CA SER A 147 13.34 -2.99 -15.20
C SER A 147 14.18 -1.71 -15.27
N GLN A 148 14.05 -0.95 -16.36
CA GLN A 148 14.77 0.32 -16.51
C GLN A 148 14.37 1.33 -15.44
N LEU A 149 13.07 1.41 -15.14
CA LEU A 149 12.53 2.28 -14.10
C LEU A 149 13.05 1.90 -12.70
N LEU A 150 13.16 0.60 -12.40
CA LEU A 150 13.58 0.11 -11.08
C LEU A 150 15.09 0.17 -10.85
N HIS A 151 15.91 0.01 -11.89
CA HIS A 151 17.34 -0.19 -11.74
C HIS A 151 18.21 0.90 -12.39
N ASP A 152 17.85 1.38 -13.58
CA ASP A 152 18.74 2.24 -14.38
C ASP A 152 18.54 3.73 -14.04
N VAL A 153 17.29 4.16 -13.83
CA VAL A 153 16.95 5.56 -13.57
C VAL A 153 17.41 6.04 -12.17
N PRO A 154 17.15 5.30 -11.07
CA PRO A 154 17.64 5.66 -9.74
C PRO A 154 19.17 5.83 -9.69
N ALA A 155 19.90 4.95 -10.38
CA ALA A 155 21.36 4.96 -10.43
C ALA A 155 21.92 6.18 -11.18
N ALA A 156 21.20 6.69 -12.19
CA ALA A 156 21.63 7.82 -12.99
C ALA A 156 21.38 9.18 -12.31
N TYR A 157 20.31 9.30 -11.50
CA TYR A 157 19.86 10.57 -10.93
C TYR A 157 19.94 10.66 -9.39
N HIS A 158 20.38 9.60 -8.71
CA HIS A 158 20.38 9.50 -7.23
C HIS A 158 18.98 9.72 -6.63
N THR A 159 17.96 9.30 -7.36
CA THR A 159 16.54 9.41 -6.98
C THR A 159 15.99 8.08 -6.51
N GLU A 160 14.90 8.14 -5.76
CA GLU A 160 14.05 6.98 -5.53
C GLU A 160 13.04 6.82 -6.67
N ILE A 161 12.44 5.63 -6.81
CA ILE A 161 11.40 5.39 -7.83
C ILE A 161 10.20 6.35 -7.68
N ASN A 162 9.91 6.77 -6.45
CA ASN A 162 8.86 7.72 -6.14
C ASN A 162 9.09 9.06 -6.85
N ASP A 163 10.33 9.57 -6.90
CA ASP A 163 10.62 10.85 -7.54
C ASP A 163 10.28 10.83 -9.04
N VAL A 164 10.58 9.71 -9.70
CA VAL A 164 10.28 9.49 -11.12
C VAL A 164 8.78 9.43 -11.36
N LEU A 165 8.06 8.64 -10.55
CA LEU A 165 6.61 8.49 -10.65
C LEU A 165 5.86 9.79 -10.33
N LEU A 166 6.29 10.53 -9.32
CA LEU A 166 5.72 11.82 -8.94
C LEU A 166 5.98 12.90 -9.97
N SER A 167 7.17 12.89 -10.59
CA SER A 167 7.48 13.78 -11.73
C SER A 167 6.57 13.49 -12.92
N ALA A 168 6.37 12.21 -13.25
CA ALA A 168 5.45 11.80 -14.32
C ALA A 168 4.00 12.20 -14.01
N LEU A 169 3.55 12.03 -12.76
CA LEU A 169 2.22 12.46 -12.31
C LEU A 169 2.04 13.98 -12.44
N SER A 170 3.01 14.77 -11.96
CA SER A 170 2.98 16.23 -12.08
C SER A 170 2.92 16.68 -13.55
N SER A 171 3.68 16.01 -14.42
CA SER A 171 3.66 16.30 -15.86
C SER A 171 2.32 15.96 -16.49
N ALA A 172 1.72 14.80 -16.15
CA ALA A 172 0.43 14.38 -16.69
C ALA A 172 -0.71 15.35 -16.28
N ILE A 173 -0.72 15.78 -15.01
CA ILE A 173 -1.67 16.76 -14.47
C ILE A 173 -1.54 18.10 -15.21
N SER A 174 -0.30 18.56 -15.42
CA SER A 174 -0.03 19.81 -16.13
C SER A 174 -0.43 19.77 -17.60
N GLN A 175 -0.12 18.68 -18.31
CA GLN A 175 -0.51 18.51 -19.72
C GLN A 175 -2.02 18.38 -19.91
N THR A 176 -2.73 17.81 -18.92
CA THR A 176 -4.17 17.53 -19.03
C THR A 176 -5.02 18.74 -18.63
N TRP A 177 -4.67 19.41 -17.53
CA TRP A 177 -5.49 20.48 -16.95
C TRP A 177 -4.82 21.86 -16.93
N GLY A 178 -3.58 21.99 -17.43
CA GLY A 178 -2.83 23.25 -17.39
C GLY A 178 -2.43 23.66 -15.96
N ILE A 179 -2.49 22.74 -15.00
CA ILE A 179 -2.20 22.99 -13.58
C ILE A 179 -0.72 22.72 -13.33
N ASP A 180 0.02 23.72 -12.87
CA ASP A 180 1.46 23.63 -12.58
C ASP A 180 1.76 23.20 -11.14
N ARG A 181 0.74 23.17 -10.27
CA ARG A 181 0.88 22.85 -8.85
C ARG A 181 -0.29 22.06 -8.33
N VAL A 182 -0.01 20.97 -7.61
CA VAL A 182 -1.04 20.12 -7.00
C VAL A 182 -0.57 19.57 -5.67
N VAL A 183 -1.45 19.56 -4.67
CA VAL A 183 -1.21 18.87 -3.41
C VAL A 183 -1.83 17.48 -3.51
N ILE A 184 -1.02 16.45 -3.32
CA ILE A 184 -1.46 15.06 -3.29
C ILE A 184 -1.27 14.46 -1.90
N GLY A 185 -2.10 13.47 -1.55
CA GLY A 185 -1.86 12.63 -0.39
C GLY A 185 -0.86 11.53 -0.75
N MET A 186 0.23 11.44 0.01
CA MET A 186 1.19 10.35 -0.09
C MET A 186 1.01 9.38 1.07
N GLU A 187 1.18 8.10 0.77
CA GLU A 187 1.25 7.04 1.78
C GLU A 187 2.72 6.63 1.98
N GLY A 188 3.13 6.52 3.23
CA GLY A 188 4.38 5.93 3.66
C GLY A 188 4.13 4.70 4.52
N HIS A 189 5.14 3.85 4.68
CA HIS A 189 5.00 2.66 5.52
C HIS A 189 4.82 2.99 7.01
N GLY A 190 5.16 4.23 7.44
CA GLY A 190 4.98 4.75 8.81
C GLY A 190 5.73 3.98 9.91
N ARG A 191 6.83 3.33 9.51
CA ARG A 191 7.76 2.58 10.37
C ARG A 191 9.07 3.36 10.54
N GLU A 192 8.92 4.66 10.72
CA GLU A 192 10.04 5.56 10.97
C GLU A 192 10.67 5.29 12.33
N ASN A 193 11.93 5.68 12.50
CA ASN A 193 12.63 5.57 13.78
C ASN A 193 12.12 6.63 14.77
N ILE A 194 10.98 6.35 15.40
CA ILE A 194 10.34 7.21 16.41
C ILE A 194 10.95 7.02 17.81
N SER A 195 11.63 5.90 18.05
CA SER A 195 12.32 5.61 19.32
C SER A 195 13.38 4.54 19.11
N SER A 196 14.56 4.74 19.69
CA SER A 196 15.63 3.73 19.75
C SER A 196 15.23 2.45 20.51
N SER A 197 14.15 2.49 21.30
CA SER A 197 13.68 1.36 22.11
C SER A 197 12.63 0.48 21.42
N VAL A 198 12.23 0.80 20.19
CA VAL A 198 11.16 0.09 19.48
C VAL A 198 11.66 -0.38 18.12
N ASP A 199 11.53 -1.67 17.87
CA ASP A 199 11.79 -2.28 16.57
C ASP A 199 10.48 -2.85 16.01
N VAL A 200 9.98 -2.26 14.94
CA VAL A 200 8.77 -2.73 14.23
C VAL A 200 9.07 -3.41 12.90
N SER A 201 10.31 -3.82 12.64
CA SER A 201 10.73 -4.41 11.36
C SER A 201 9.95 -5.68 10.99
N ARG A 202 9.49 -6.46 11.99
CA ARG A 202 8.70 -7.69 11.81
C ARG A 202 7.33 -7.65 12.51
N THR A 203 6.81 -6.45 12.81
CA THR A 203 5.50 -6.32 13.47
C THR A 203 4.37 -6.25 12.47
N ILE A 204 3.37 -7.11 12.63
CA ILE A 204 2.12 -7.02 11.86
C ILE A 204 1.19 -5.99 12.51
N GLY A 205 0.62 -5.10 11.71
CA GLY A 205 -0.30 -4.05 12.14
C GLY A 205 -0.51 -3.01 11.05
N TRP A 206 -1.37 -2.03 11.30
CA TRP A 206 -1.54 -0.89 10.41
C TRP A 206 -0.64 0.26 10.85
N PHE A 207 0.48 0.43 10.14
CA PHE A 207 1.46 1.50 10.41
C PHE A 207 1.39 2.65 9.38
N THR A 208 0.62 2.50 8.30
CA THR A 208 0.58 3.46 7.19
C THR A 208 0.42 4.90 7.68
N SER A 209 1.35 5.76 7.27
CA SER A 209 1.29 7.20 7.49
C SER A 209 0.82 7.88 6.22
N MET A 210 -0.07 8.87 6.35
CA MET A 210 -0.49 9.73 5.24
C MET A 210 0.02 11.15 5.46
N TYR A 211 0.57 11.77 4.43
CA TYR A 211 1.05 13.15 4.49
C TYR A 211 0.86 13.88 3.14
N PRO A 212 0.61 15.20 3.15
CA PRO A 212 0.44 15.95 1.91
C PRO A 212 1.80 16.27 1.28
N VAL A 213 1.89 16.17 -0.04
CA VAL A 213 3.05 16.59 -0.84
C VAL A 213 2.59 17.56 -1.91
N LEU A 214 3.24 18.72 -1.98
CA LEU A 214 3.05 19.69 -3.05
C LEU A 214 3.96 19.35 -4.23
N LEU A 215 3.38 18.89 -5.32
CA LEU A 215 4.06 18.75 -6.60
C LEU A 215 4.03 20.07 -7.35
N LYS A 216 5.16 20.42 -7.96
CA LYS A 216 5.29 21.58 -8.84
C LYS A 216 5.89 21.12 -10.15
N ASN A 217 5.23 21.40 -11.26
CA ASN A 217 5.82 21.19 -12.58
C ASN A 217 6.90 22.26 -12.80
N LYS A 218 8.17 21.87 -12.83
CA LYS A 218 9.27 22.72 -13.28
C LYS A 218 9.51 22.37 -14.75
N GLU A 219 9.65 23.37 -15.60
CA GLU A 219 9.76 23.22 -17.07
C GLU A 219 10.94 22.33 -17.54
N ASP A 220 11.81 21.87 -16.64
CA ASP A 220 12.90 20.92 -16.91
C ASP A 220 12.74 19.65 -16.07
N THR A 221 12.40 18.53 -16.72
CA THR A 221 12.22 17.21 -16.10
C THR A 221 13.46 16.69 -15.38
N GLY A 222 14.66 17.13 -15.77
CA GLY A 222 15.91 16.81 -15.06
C GLY A 222 16.08 17.53 -13.71
N SER A 223 15.33 18.61 -13.48
CA SER A 223 15.36 19.39 -12.24
C SER A 223 14.29 18.97 -11.21
N LEU A 224 13.32 18.15 -11.62
CA LEU A 224 12.34 17.52 -10.73
C LEU A 224 12.94 16.35 -9.95
N LEU A 225 13.89 15.65 -10.57
CA LEU A 225 14.64 14.52 -10.00
C LEU A 225 15.77 14.94 -9.04
N LYS A 226 15.87 16.22 -8.68
CA LYS A 226 16.95 16.74 -7.79
C LYS A 226 16.40 17.52 -6.60
N GLY A 227 15.15 17.26 -6.22
CA GLY A 227 14.45 17.93 -5.11
C GLY A 227 14.61 17.19 -3.80
#